data_AF-A0A5C6JZM5-F1
#
_entry.id   AF-A0A5C6JZM5-F1
#
_cell.length_a   1.000
_cell.length_b   1.000
_cell.length_c   1.000
_cell.angle_alpha   90.00
_cell.angle_beta   90.00
_cell.angle_gamma   90.00
#
_symmetry.space_group_name_H-M   'P 1'
#
loop_
_entity.id
_entity.type
_entity.pdbx_description
1 polymer ?
#
loop_
_entity_poly.entity_id
_entity_poly.type
_entity_poly.pdbx_seq_one_letter_code
_entity_poly.pdbx_strand_id
1 'polypeptide(L)'
;MAGLTGLNRKHNSVLVIRDADVVAAALREALVAASPEERPGLERAVALVESTAEATATQLRADWTRSRLAAVGFTGDLSSVAATKALRQAEPSLSLLAAVQLQKEALTHPA
;
A
#
# COMPACT_ATOMS: atom_id res chain seq x y z
N MET A 1 -2.54 -21.22 -12.95
CA MET A 1 -3.37 -20.60 -11.88
C MET A 1 -2.98 -21.17 -10.54
N ALA A 2 -1.87 -20.69 -9.95
CA ALA A 2 -1.51 -21.01 -8.57
C ALA A 2 -2.27 -20.05 -7.65
N GLY A 3 -3.55 -20.35 -7.43
CA GLY A 3 -4.39 -19.55 -6.54
C GLY A 3 -3.91 -19.73 -5.10
N LEU A 4 -3.62 -18.61 -4.42
CA LEU A 4 -3.75 -18.28 -2.98
C LEU A 4 -3.53 -19.36 -1.88
N THR A 5 -3.05 -20.55 -2.20
CA THR A 5 -2.95 -21.73 -1.31
C THR A 5 -1.83 -21.61 -0.26
N GLY A 6 -1.12 -20.48 -0.22
CA GLY A 6 -0.06 -20.18 0.75
C GLY A 6 -0.50 -19.37 1.98
N LEU A 7 -1.77 -18.95 2.08
CA LEU A 7 -2.30 -18.17 3.21
C LEU A 7 -2.51 -19.05 4.46
N ASN A 8 -1.44 -19.67 4.96
CA ASN A 8 -1.42 -20.24 6.30
C ASN A 8 -1.33 -19.08 7.31
N ARG A 9 -2.03 -19.19 8.46
CA ARG A 9 -2.01 -18.26 9.60
C ARG A 9 -0.61 -17.81 10.05
N LYS A 10 0.43 -18.59 9.69
CA LYS A 10 1.86 -18.28 9.94
C LYS A 10 2.45 -17.20 9.02
N HIS A 11 1.86 -16.93 7.86
CA HIS A 11 2.37 -16.05 6.81
C HIS A 11 1.36 -14.99 6.37
N ASN A 12 0.49 -14.51 7.26
CA ASN A 12 -0.51 -13.50 6.90
C ASN A 12 0.16 -12.13 6.65
N SER A 13 0.90 -12.03 5.56
CA SER A 13 1.51 -10.82 5.03
C SER A 13 0.45 -10.09 4.22
N VAL A 14 0.18 -8.84 4.58
CA VAL A 14 -0.69 -7.92 3.84
C VAL A 14 -0.40 -8.04 2.34
N LEU A 15 -1.42 -8.44 1.58
CA LEU A 15 -1.31 -8.65 0.15
C LEU A 15 -1.43 -7.30 -0.55
N VAL A 16 -0.39 -6.91 -1.28
CA VAL A 16 -0.34 -5.64 -2.01
C VAL A 16 -0.86 -5.88 -3.42
N ILE A 17 -1.97 -5.24 -3.76
CA ILE A 17 -2.54 -5.24 -5.12
C ILE A 17 -2.12 -3.93 -5.78
N ARG A 18 -1.60 -4.01 -7.01
CA ARG A 18 -1.09 -2.85 -7.77
C ARG A 18 -1.92 -2.62 -9.02
N ASP A 19 -2.89 -1.73 -8.91
CA ASP A 19 -3.70 -1.32 -10.06
C ASP A 19 -3.08 -0.12 -10.80
N ALA A 20 -2.13 0.58 -10.18
CA ALA A 20 -1.46 1.75 -10.76
C ALA A 20 -0.77 1.42 -12.10
N ASP A 21 -0.18 0.23 -12.24
CA ASP A 21 0.45 -0.21 -13.50
C ASP A 21 -0.58 -0.41 -14.63
N VAL A 22 -1.76 -0.95 -14.30
CA VAL A 22 -2.87 -1.14 -15.25
C VAL A 22 -3.43 0.21 -15.68
N VAL A 23 -3.60 1.14 -14.73
CA VAL A 23 -4.06 2.50 -15.04
C VAL A 23 -3.03 3.26 -15.87
N ALA A 24 -1.73 3.14 -15.57
CA ALA A 24 -0.67 3.75 -16.35
C ALA A 24 -0.67 3.24 -17.80
N ALA A 25 -0.90 1.94 -18.00
CA ALA A 25 -1.04 1.37 -19.34
C ALA A 25 -2.22 1.97 -20.12
N ALA A 26 -3.41 2.02 -19.49
CA ALA A 26 -4.60 2.61 -20.11
C ALA A 26 -4.41 4.10 -20.46
N LEU A 27 -3.76 4.87 -19.58
CA LEU A 27 -3.49 6.29 -19.83
C LEU A 27 -2.46 6.50 -20.95
N ARG A 28 -1.44 5.65 -21.05
CA ARG A 28 -0.48 5.70 -22.17
C ARG A 28 -1.17 5.40 -23.51
N GLU A 29 -2.08 4.44 -23.56
CA GLU A 29 -2.88 4.16 -24.75
C GLU A 29 -3.78 5.34 -25.11
N ALA A 30 -4.46 5.95 -24.13
CA ALA A 30 -5.27 7.15 -24.36
C ALA A 30 -4.43 8.33 -24.88
N LEU A 31 -3.22 8.51 -24.37
CA LEU A 31 -2.31 9.59 -24.79
C LEU A 31 -1.89 9.45 -26.27
N VAL A 32 -1.72 8.22 -26.77
CA VAL A 32 -1.42 7.96 -28.19
C VAL A 32 -2.54 8.47 -29.10
N ALA A 33 -3.80 8.33 -28.66
CA ALA A 33 -4.97 8.76 -29.42
C ALA A 33 -5.44 10.20 -29.12
N ALA A 34 -4.79 10.89 -28.16
CA ALA A 34 -5.25 12.18 -27.66
C ALA A 34 -5.19 13.31 -28.71
N SER A 35 -6.19 14.19 -28.69
CA SER A 35 -6.15 15.43 -29.44
C SER A 35 -5.08 16.38 -28.88
N PRO A 36 -4.62 17.38 -29.66
CA PRO A 36 -3.67 18.38 -29.18
C PRO A 36 -4.11 19.13 -27.91
N GLU A 37 -5.43 19.32 -27.74
CA GLU A 37 -6.02 20.04 -26.62
C GLU A 37 -6.00 19.21 -25.32
N GLU A 38 -6.21 17.89 -25.42
CA GLU A 38 -6.22 16.98 -24.27
C GLU A 38 -4.83 16.48 -23.88
N ARG A 39 -3.89 16.48 -24.82
CA ARG A 39 -2.53 15.93 -24.65
C ARG A 39 -1.79 16.46 -23.41
N PRO A 40 -1.72 17.77 -23.13
CA PRO A 40 -0.99 18.27 -21.95
C PRO A 40 -1.59 17.79 -20.62
N GLY A 41 -2.92 17.62 -20.57
CA GLY A 41 -3.60 17.09 -19.39
C GLY A 41 -3.32 15.62 -19.17
N LEU A 42 -3.35 14.82 -20.24
CA LEU A 42 -3.07 13.38 -20.21
C LEU A 42 -1.59 13.09 -19.90
N GLU A 43 -0.65 13.87 -20.43
CA GLU A 43 0.77 13.75 -20.06
C GLU A 43 1.00 13.94 -18.57
N ARG A 44 0.33 14.93 -17.97
CA ARG A 44 0.38 15.15 -16.52
C ARG A 44 -0.26 13.99 -15.74
N ALA A 45 -1.37 13.46 -16.23
CA ALA A 45 -2.04 12.32 -15.62
C ALA A 45 -1.15 11.05 -15.65
N VAL A 46 -0.49 10.78 -16.78
CA VAL A 46 0.48 9.68 -16.91
C VAL A 46 1.61 9.85 -15.90
N ALA A 47 2.24 11.02 -15.85
CA ALA A 47 3.33 11.28 -14.91
C ALA A 47 2.92 11.08 -13.44
N LEU A 48 1.71 11.52 -13.07
CA LEU A 48 1.17 11.32 -11.72
C LEU A 48 0.98 9.84 -11.39
N VAL A 49 0.37 9.07 -12.30
CA VAL A 49 0.13 7.64 -12.06
C VAL A 49 1.43 6.84 -12.07
N GLU A 50 2.40 7.17 -12.92
CA GLU A 50 3.71 6.53 -12.95
C GLU A 50 4.47 6.77 -11.64
N SER A 51 4.48 8.00 -11.11
CA SER A 51 5.05 8.26 -9.77
C SER A 51 4.37 7.46 -8.65
N THR A 52 3.08 7.14 -8.81
CA THR A 52 2.35 6.29 -7.84
C THR A 52 2.72 4.81 -8.01
N ALA A 53 2.92 4.36 -9.24
CA ALA A 53 3.32 2.99 -9.55
C ALA A 53 4.72 2.65 -9.01
N GLU A 54 5.61 3.65 -8.92
CA GLU A 54 6.96 3.52 -8.35
C GLU A 54 6.99 3.20 -6.84
N ALA A 55 5.89 3.43 -6.11
CA ALA A 55 5.84 3.15 -4.66
C ALA A 55 6.17 1.69 -4.39
N THR A 56 7.12 1.38 -3.52
CA THR A 56 7.51 -0.01 -3.20
C THR A 56 6.46 -0.71 -2.37
N ALA A 57 6.45 -2.06 -2.39
CA ALA A 57 5.48 -2.82 -1.61
C ALA A 57 5.61 -2.56 -0.10
N THR A 58 6.82 -2.25 0.35
CA THR A 58 7.11 -1.90 1.75
C THR A 58 6.54 -0.54 2.14
N GLN A 59 6.63 0.47 1.26
CA GLN A 59 5.99 1.77 1.48
C GLN A 59 4.46 1.63 1.57
N LEU A 60 3.86 0.88 0.64
CA LEU A 60 2.41 0.67 0.65
C LEU A 60 1.93 -0.05 1.93
N ARG A 61 2.69 -1.01 2.44
CA ARG A 61 2.38 -1.67 3.72
C ARG A 61 2.61 -0.76 4.93
N ALA A 62 3.61 0.13 4.88
CA ALA A 62 3.82 1.15 5.91
C ALA A 62 2.62 2.10 6.01
N ASP A 63 2.14 2.61 4.87
CA ASP A 63 0.99 3.53 4.83
C ASP A 63 -0.31 2.84 5.24
N TRP A 64 -0.50 1.60 4.78
CA TRP A 64 -1.61 0.77 5.25
C TRP A 64 -1.56 0.59 6.78
N THR A 65 -0.38 0.33 7.35
CA THR A 65 -0.21 0.16 8.81
C THR A 65 -0.62 1.41 9.57
N ARG A 66 -0.19 2.59 9.12
CA ARG A 66 -0.59 3.87 9.72
C ARG A 66 -2.08 4.12 9.60
N SER A 67 -2.65 3.85 8.42
CA SER A 67 -4.10 3.97 8.19
C SER A 67 -4.90 3.10 9.17
N ARG A 68 -4.46 1.86 9.44
CA ARG A 68 -5.12 0.97 10.41
C ARG A 68 -5.00 1.44 11.84
N LEU A 69 -3.85 1.97 12.24
CA LEU A 69 -3.66 2.57 13.56
C LEU A 69 -4.54 3.82 13.74
N ALA A 70 -4.59 4.68 12.73
CA ALA A 70 -5.45 5.87 12.73
C ALA A 70 -6.93 5.51 12.81
N ALA A 71 -7.36 4.45 12.12
CA ALA A 71 -8.75 3.97 12.14
C ALA A 71 -9.23 3.54 13.54
N VAL A 72 -8.31 3.11 14.43
CA VAL A 72 -8.61 2.82 15.84
C VAL A 72 -8.20 3.94 16.79
N GLY A 73 -7.87 5.12 16.26
CA GLY A 73 -7.53 6.32 17.04
C GLY A 73 -6.18 6.23 17.76
N PHE A 74 -5.28 5.34 17.35
CA PHE A 74 -3.96 5.23 17.96
C PHE A 74 -3.07 6.40 17.51
N THR A 75 -2.66 7.24 18.46
CA THR A 75 -1.80 8.42 18.25
C THR A 75 -0.46 8.32 19.00
N GLY A 76 -0.18 7.17 19.61
CA GLY A 76 1.04 6.94 20.39
C GLY A 76 2.26 6.65 19.53
N ASP A 77 3.39 6.39 20.20
CA ASP A 77 4.64 6.03 19.53
C ASP A 77 4.51 4.71 18.75
N LEU A 78 4.83 4.76 17.47
CA LEU A 78 4.83 3.61 16.57
C LEU A 78 5.84 2.53 16.98
N SER A 79 6.90 2.85 17.74
CA SER A 79 7.85 1.87 18.25
C SER A 79 7.32 1.03 19.42
N SER A 80 6.21 1.46 20.03
CA SER A 80 5.67 0.86 21.25
C SER A 80 4.97 -0.49 21.02
N VAL A 81 4.94 -1.32 22.06
CA VAL A 81 4.10 -2.54 22.08
C VAL A 81 2.61 -2.18 21.97
N ALA A 82 2.23 -0.99 22.42
CA ALA A 82 0.86 -0.48 22.30
C ALA A 82 0.46 -0.31 20.82
N ALA A 83 1.37 0.13 19.95
CA ALA A 83 1.13 0.18 18.51
C ALA A 83 0.87 -1.21 17.91
N THR A 84 1.67 -2.22 18.28
CA THR A 84 1.44 -3.60 17.83
C THR A 84 0.08 -4.14 18.31
N LYS A 85 -0.30 -3.80 19.55
CA LYS A 85 -1.61 -4.18 20.12
C LYS A 85 -2.76 -3.49 19.38
N ALA A 86 -2.64 -2.19 19.13
CA ALA A 86 -3.63 -1.41 18.39
C ALA A 86 -3.78 -1.92 16.94
N LEU A 87 -2.68 -2.25 16.28
CA LEU A 87 -2.71 -2.83 14.93
C LEU A 87 -3.45 -4.17 14.89
N ARG A 88 -3.24 -5.04 15.89
CA ARG A 88 -3.97 -6.32 15.99
C ARG A 88 -5.42 -6.15 16.45
N GLN A 89 -5.77 -5.04 17.08
CA GLN A 89 -7.16 -4.68 17.36
C GLN A 89 -7.85 -4.20 16.08
N ALA A 90 -7.17 -3.38 15.28
CA ALA A 90 -7.66 -2.94 13.97
C ALA A 90 -7.82 -4.12 13.00
N GLU A 91 -6.90 -5.08 13.06
CA GLU A 91 -6.84 -6.22 12.14
C GLU A 91 -6.65 -7.55 12.90
N PRO A 92 -7.75 -8.13 13.42
CA PRO A 92 -7.71 -9.31 14.30
C PRO A 92 -7.11 -10.58 13.68
N SER A 93 -7.10 -10.67 12.35
CA SER A 93 -6.52 -11.79 11.60
C SER A 93 -5.00 -11.76 11.50
N LEU A 94 -4.34 -10.67 11.92
CA LEU A 94 -2.89 -10.58 11.93
C LEU A 94 -2.29 -11.48 13.02
N SER A 95 -1.31 -12.28 12.62
CA SER A 95 -0.41 -12.92 13.58
C SER A 95 0.45 -11.87 14.27
N LEU A 96 0.98 -12.18 15.46
CA LEU A 96 1.89 -11.29 16.15
C LEU A 96 3.13 -10.98 15.31
N LEU A 97 3.68 -12.01 14.63
CA LEU A 97 4.85 -11.84 13.76
C LEU A 97 4.56 -10.86 12.61
N ALA A 98 3.40 -10.99 11.95
CA ALA A 98 3.00 -10.10 10.87
C ALA A 98 2.84 -8.66 11.36
N ALA A 99 2.17 -8.47 12.52
CA ALA A 99 2.01 -7.15 13.11
C ALA A 99 3.34 -6.48 13.45
N VAL A 100 4.32 -7.23 13.97
CA VAL A 100 5.66 -6.72 14.26
C VAL A 100 6.43 -6.39 12.98
N GLN A 101 6.31 -7.20 11.93
CA GLN A 101 6.95 -6.92 10.64
C GLN A 101 6.40 -5.63 10.01
N LEU A 102 5.08 -5.48 9.99
CA LEU A 102 4.40 -4.28 9.47
C LEU A 102 4.78 -3.02 10.25
N GLN A 103 4.89 -3.12 11.58
CA GLN A 103 5.38 -2.03 12.43
C GLN A 103 6.82 -1.64 12.07
N LYS A 104 7.72 -2.61 11.85
CA LYS A 104 9.10 -2.33 11.43
C LYS A 104 9.16 -1.64 10.06
N GLU A 105 8.38 -2.12 9.10
CA GLU A 105 8.30 -1.51 7.77
C GLU A 105 7.84 -0.05 7.85
N ALA A 106 6.85 0.24 8.70
CA ALA A 106 6.35 1.58 8.95
C ALA A 106 7.34 2.49 9.72
N LEU A 107 8.26 1.93 10.50
CA LEU A 107 9.36 2.69 11.12
C LEU A 107 10.49 2.98 10.12
N THR A 108 10.76 2.05 9.19
CA THR A 108 11.81 2.22 8.17
C THR A 108 11.41 3.18 7.06
N HIS A 109 10.11 3.31 6.75
CA HIS A 109 9.60 4.18 5.68
C HIS A 109 8.73 5.28 6.28
N PRO A 110 9.31 6.37 6.80
CA PRO A 110 8.55 7.47 7.40
C PRO A 110 7.53 8.05 6.40
N ALA A 111 6.45 8.61 6.96
CA ALA A 111 5.36 9.23 6.20
C ALA A 111 5.82 10.52 5.48
#